data_AF-A0AAF1C3D4-F1
#
_entry.id   AF-A0AAF1C3D4-F1
#
_cell.length_a   1.000
_cell.length_b   1.000
_cell.length_c   1.000
_cell.angle_alpha   90.00
_cell.angle_beta   90.00
_cell.angle_gamma   90.00
#
_symmetry.space_group_name_H-M   'P 1'
#
loop_
_entity.id
_entity.type
_entity.pdbx_description
1 polymer ?
#
loop_
_entity_poly.entity_id
_entity_poly.type
_entity_poly.pdbx_seq_one_letter_code
_entity_poly.pdbx_strand_id
1 'polypeptide(L)' 'MYPWIFRHLPGPLPVRILLALVLIAAVVAALFVWVFPWAAENIDFLSRDPGIS' A
#
# COMPACT_ATOMS: atom_id res chain seq x y z
N MET A 1 14.39 3.17 -34.61
CA MET A 1 15.37 3.55 -33.56
C MET A 1 14.67 4.11 -32.31
N TYR A 2 13.91 3.27 -31.58
CA TYR A 2 13.69 3.36 -30.12
C TYR A 2 13.65 1.97 -29.43
N PRO A 3 14.15 0.84 -30.00
CA PRO A 3 13.84 -0.47 -29.42
C PRO A 3 14.65 -0.76 -28.14
N TRP A 4 15.65 0.07 -27.82
CA TRP A 4 16.55 -0.12 -26.69
C TRP A 4 15.92 0.33 -25.36
N ILE A 5 15.03 1.34 -25.37
CA ILE A 5 14.39 1.86 -24.15
C ILE A 5 13.34 0.88 -23.58
N PHE A 6 12.68 0.10 -24.44
CA PHE A 6 11.70 -0.92 -24.05
C PHE A 6 12.34 -2.19 -23.48
N ARG A 7 13.67 -2.31 -23.51
CA ARG A 7 14.41 -3.50 -23.05
C ARG A 7 14.94 -3.39 -21.63
N HIS A 8 14.90 -2.21 -21.01
CA HIS A 8 15.27 -1.99 -19.61
C HIS A 8 14.09 -2.11 -18.63
N LEU A 9 12.88 -2.31 -19.15
CA LEU A 9 11.66 -2.41 -18.35
C LEU A 9 11.24 -3.89 -18.36
N PRO A 10 11.47 -4.65 -17.28
CA PRO A 10 11.15 -6.08 -17.26
C PRO A 10 9.63 -6.24 -17.30
N GLY A 11 9.14 -6.72 -18.44
CA GLY A 11 7.74 -7.10 -18.66
C GLY A 11 6.93 -6.09 -19.49
N PRO A 12 5.98 -6.58 -20.31
CA PRO A 12 5.04 -5.73 -21.06
C PRO A 12 4.28 -4.82 -20.10
N LEU A 13 3.85 -3.63 -20.57
CA LEU A 13 3.10 -2.63 -19.80
C LEU A 13 2.09 -3.19 -18.76
N PRO A 14 1.25 -4.20 -19.09
CA PRO A 14 0.36 -4.82 -18.10
C PRO A 14 1.07 -5.48 -16.90
N VAL A 15 2.24 -6.08 -17.08
CA VAL A 15 3.02 -6.69 -15.98
C VAL A 15 3.53 -5.62 -15.02
N ARG A 16 3.95 -4.47 -15.54
CA ARG A 16 4.39 -3.34 -14.71
C ARG A 16 3.24 -2.77 -13.89
N ILE A 17 2.06 -2.65 -14.51
CA ILE A 17 0.83 -2.23 -13.83
C ILE A 17 0.46 -3.24 -12.73
N LEU A 18 0.51 -4.54 -13.03
CA LEU A 18 0.21 -5.59 -12.07
C LEU A 18 1.18 -5.54 -10.88
N LEU A 19 2.49 -5.40 -11.11
CA LEU A 19 3.48 -5.27 -10.04
C LEU A 19 3.26 -4.02 -9.19
N ALA A 20 2.94 -2.88 -9.81
CA ALA A 20 2.61 -1.65 -9.08
C ALA A 20 1.36 -1.84 -8.21
N LEU A 21 0.31 -2.49 -8.73
CA LEU A 21 -0.89 -2.81 -7.97
C LEU A 21 -0.59 -3.75 -6.80
N VAL A 22 0.23 -4.77 -7.01
CA VAL A 22 0.65 -5.69 -5.94
C VAL A 22 1.44 -4.95 -4.85
N LEU A 23 2.35 -4.05 -5.23
CA LEU A 23 3.09 -3.24 -4.26
C LEU A 23 2.16 -2.32 -3.45
N ILE A 24 1.21 -1.66 -4.10
CA ILE A 24 0.22 -0.84 -3.42
C ILE A 24 -0.61 -1.69 -2.47
N ALA A 25 -1.10 -2.84 -2.92
CA ALA A 25 -1.88 -3.76 -2.09
C ALA A 25 -1.07 -4.26 -0.88
N ALA A 26 0.22 -4.56 -1.06
CA ALA A 26 1.12 -4.95 0.02
C ALA A 26 1.32 -3.82 1.03
N VAL A 27 1.48 -2.57 0.59
CA VAL A 27 1.57 -1.41 1.49
C VAL A 27 0.27 -1.22 2.25
N VAL A 28 -0.88 -1.28 1.59
CA VAL A 28 -2.19 -1.16 2.24
C VAL A 28 -2.36 -2.28 3.27
N ALA A 29 -2.07 -3.53 2.91
CA ALA A 29 -2.13 -4.65 3.84
C ALA A 29 -1.19 -4.44 5.03
N ALA A 30 0.03 -3.96 4.81
CA ALA A 30 0.97 -3.65 5.88
C ALA A 30 0.45 -2.55 6.82
N LEU A 31 -0.20 -1.52 6.27
CA LEU A 31 -0.85 -0.48 7.07
C LEU A 31 -1.96 -1.05 7.94
N PHE A 32 -2.83 -1.91 7.38
CA PHE A 32 -3.92 -2.52 8.14
C PHE A 32 -3.44 -3.52 9.21
N VAL A 33 -2.43 -4.33 8.90
CA VAL A 33 -1.94 -5.41 9.78
C VAL A 33 -1.02 -4.88 10.87
N TRP A 34 -0.24 -3.84 10.62
CA TRP A 34 0.74 -3.32 11.58
C TRP A 34 0.47 -1.89 12.03
N VAL A 35 0.22 -0.96 11.10
CA VAL A 35 0.14 0.47 11.46
C VAL A 35 -1.16 0.79 12.17
N PHE A 36 -2.30 0.27 11.73
CA PHE A 36 -3.57 0.48 12.41
C PHE A 36 -3.67 -0.12 13.80
N PRO A 37 -3.24 -1.36 14.09
CA PRO A 37 -3.24 -1.85 15.47
C PRO A 37 -2.31 -1.04 16.36
N TRP A 38 -1.11 -0.70 15.88
CA TRP A 38 -0.22 0.22 16.59
C TRP A 38 -0.89 1.58 16.85
N ALA A 39 -1.55 2.15 15.84
CA ALA A 39 -2.24 3.42 15.97
C ALA A 39 -3.43 3.33 16.94
N ALA A 40 -4.18 2.24 16.94
CA ALA A 40 -5.28 2.02 17.87
C ALA A 40 -4.80 1.96 19.33
N GLU A 41 -3.60 1.43 19.58
CA GLU A 41 -3.00 1.40 20.92
C GLU A 41 -2.42 2.75 21.36
N ASN A 42 -1.88 3.54 20.42
CA ASN A 42 -1.11 4.75 20.73
C ASN A 42 -1.89 6.06 20.52
N ILE A 43 -2.95 6.04 19.71
CA ILE A 43 -3.77 7.22 19.41
C ILE A 43 -5.04 7.14 20.26
N ASP A 44 -5.08 8.00 21.26
CA ASP A 44 -6.16 8.08 22.25
C ASP A 44 -7.53 8.35 21.61
N PHE A 45 -7.58 8.96 20.41
CA PHE A 45 -8.82 9.17 19.64
C PHE A 45 -9.38 7.88 18.99
N LEU A 46 -8.53 6.92 18.65
CA LEU A 46 -8.94 5.64 18.05
C LEU A 46 -9.35 4.61 19.10
N SER A 47 -8.81 4.72 20.31
CA SER A 47 -9.12 3.85 21.45
C SER A 47 -10.28 4.36 22.32
N ARG A 48 -10.52 5.68 22.32
CA ARG A 48 -11.60 6.32 23.07
C ARG A 48 -12.94 6.07 22.37
N ASP A 49 -13.84 5.41 23.09
CA ASP A 49 -15.29 5.57 22.94
C ASP A 49 -15.59 7.07 22.74
N PRO A 50 -16.04 7.51 21.55
CA PRO A 50 -16.47 8.88 21.35
C PRO A 50 -17.79 9.02 22.10
N GLY A 51 -17.68 9.40 23.38
CA GLY A 51 -18.80 9.51 24.31
C GLY A 51 -19.93 10.37 23.75
N ILE A 52 -20.84 9.72 23.04
CA ILE A 52 -22.23 10.13 22.94
C ILE A 52 -22.87 9.60 24.22
N SER A 53 -22.75 10.39 25.27
CA SER A 53 -23.65 10.35 26.44
C SER A 53 -25.05 10.75 26.01
#